data_AF-A0A6G6J941-F1
#
_entry.id   AF-A0A6G6J941-F1
#
_cell.length_a   1.000
_cell.length_b   1.000
_cell.length_c   1.000
_cell.angle_alpha   90.00
_cell.angle_beta   90.00
_cell.angle_gamma   90.00
#
_symmetry.space_group_name_H-M   'P 1'
#
loop_
_entity.id
_entity.type
_entity.pdbx_description
1 polymer ?
#
loop_
_entity_poly.entity_id
_entity_poly.type
_entity_poly.pdbx_seq_one_letter_code
_entity_poly.pdbx_strand_id
1 'polypeptide(L)'
;MTFTTDPLVKAKVGVLETLDLYLQVIHDFADEDAFERWWFKNGDEDLGLTSEQVVQIFRELKVQVYTFKSCLAEYRRILTGNPDKALRLDDYHYAYLTDNGDLIGLGLSRDGTIAEAEPFDFDGDAFNSCIGGWMGENYLDTLSHISAAVLVDVPCKF
;
A
#
# COMPACT_ATOMS: atom_id res chain seq x y z
N MET A 1 2.30 0.01 15.81
CA MET A 1 3.45 0.89 15.50
C MET A 1 4.73 0.19 15.92
N THR A 2 5.35 -0.52 14.99
CA THR A 2 6.61 -1.23 15.23
C THR A 2 7.74 -0.28 14.87
N PHE A 3 8.53 0.16 15.85
CA PHE A 3 9.71 0.99 15.58
C PHE A 3 10.75 0.13 14.87
N THR A 4 10.88 0.30 13.56
CA THR A 4 11.93 -0.37 12.79
C THR A 4 13.29 0.24 13.14
N THR A 5 14.23 -0.60 13.54
CA THR A 5 15.61 -0.21 13.84
C THR A 5 16.53 -0.33 12.63
N ASP A 6 16.02 -0.83 11.49
CA ASP A 6 16.77 -0.93 10.26
C ASP A 6 16.98 0.48 9.66
N PRO A 7 18.23 0.97 9.57
CA PRO A 7 18.53 2.28 9.02
C PRO A 7 18.01 2.48 7.59
N LEU A 8 18.00 1.42 6.77
CA LEU A 8 17.52 1.50 5.39
C LEU A 8 16.00 1.66 5.34
N VAL A 9 15.26 0.98 6.21
CA VAL A 9 13.80 1.15 6.30
C VAL A 9 13.45 2.55 6.77
N LYS A 10 14.17 3.08 7.75
CA LYS A 10 13.97 4.47 8.21
C LYS A 10 14.24 5.47 7.07
N ALA A 11 15.32 5.27 6.31
CA ALA A 11 15.63 6.11 5.15
C ALA A 11 14.51 6.06 4.10
N LYS A 12 14.00 4.88 3.76
CA LYS A 12 12.86 4.72 2.84
C LYS A 12 11.61 5.47 3.28
N VAL A 13 11.25 5.37 4.56
CA VAL A 13 10.11 6.10 5.11
C VAL A 13 10.34 7.61 4.96
N GLY A 14 11.50 8.12 5.34
CA GLY A 14 11.82 9.54 5.16
C GLY A 14 11.81 10.01 3.70
N VAL A 15 12.28 9.17 2.77
CA VAL A 15 12.16 9.44 1.33
C VAL A 15 10.69 9.55 0.91
N LEU A 16 9.83 8.63 1.34
CA LEU A 16 8.39 8.65 1.01
C LEU A 16 7.67 9.84 1.64
N GLU A 17 8.00 10.20 2.89
CA GLU A 17 7.47 11.40 3.54
C GLU A 17 7.87 12.68 2.79
N THR A 18 9.10 12.73 2.27
CA THR A 18 9.55 13.85 1.44
C THR A 18 8.80 13.87 0.11
N LEU A 19 8.61 12.72 -0.53
CA LEU A 19 7.83 12.62 -1.76
C LEU A 19 6.39 13.10 -1.56
N ASP A 20 5.76 12.69 -0.46
CA ASP A 20 4.41 13.11 -0.07
C ASP A 20 4.30 14.62 0.12
N LEU A 21 5.26 15.24 0.81
CA LEU A 21 5.34 16.69 0.99
C LEU A 21 5.32 17.45 -0.34
N TYR A 22 5.96 16.89 -1.38
CA TYR A 22 6.03 17.47 -2.72
C TYR A 22 5.01 16.90 -3.71
N LEU A 23 4.06 16.09 -3.23
CA LEU A 23 3.02 15.41 -4.02
C LEU A 23 3.61 14.64 -5.22
N GLN A 24 4.74 13.96 -4.99
CA GLN A 24 5.43 13.15 -5.99
C GLN A 24 5.17 11.67 -5.73
N VAL A 25 4.83 10.93 -6.77
CA VAL A 25 4.70 9.47 -6.69
C VAL A 25 5.98 8.83 -7.23
N ILE A 26 6.55 7.87 -6.49
CA ILE A 26 7.78 7.18 -6.89
C ILE A 26 7.68 6.58 -8.30
N HIS A 27 6.48 6.16 -8.70
CA HIS A 27 6.18 5.57 -10.00
C HIS A 27 6.23 6.56 -11.17
N ASP A 28 6.13 7.86 -10.92
CA ASP A 28 6.12 8.89 -11.97
C ASP A 28 7.53 9.29 -12.45
N PHE A 29 8.57 8.97 -11.67
CA PHE A 29 9.95 9.14 -12.11
C PHE A 29 10.29 8.15 -13.23
N ALA A 30 10.84 8.67 -14.33
CA ALA A 30 11.16 7.87 -15.51
C ALA A 30 12.28 6.85 -15.25
N ASP A 31 13.30 7.24 -14.49
CA ASP A 31 14.50 6.46 -14.24
C ASP A 31 15.20 6.90 -12.94
N GLU A 32 16.29 6.20 -12.61
CA GLU A 32 17.15 6.45 -11.45
C GLU A 32 17.75 7.85 -11.48
N ASP A 33 18.26 8.30 -12.63
CA ASP A 33 18.91 9.60 -12.76
C ASP A 33 17.91 10.75 -12.55
N ALA A 34 16.66 10.60 -13.02
CA ALA A 34 15.59 11.57 -12.81
C ALA A 34 15.22 11.69 -11.34
N PHE A 35 15.10 10.56 -10.65
CA PHE A 35 14.83 10.54 -9.21
C PHE A 35 16.00 11.12 -8.41
N GLU A 36 17.23 10.73 -8.73
CA GLU A 36 18.43 11.21 -8.05
C GLU A 36 18.59 12.73 -8.18
N ARG A 37 18.46 13.27 -9.39
CA ARG A 37 18.50 14.74 -9.60
C ARG A 37 17.41 15.46 -8.83
N TRP A 38 16.22 14.86 -8.74
CA TRP A 38 15.12 15.43 -7.96
C TRP A 38 15.43 15.38 -6.45
N TRP A 39 15.96 14.26 -5.96
CA TRP A 39 16.33 14.08 -4.56
C TRP A 39 17.39 15.09 -4.12
N PHE A 40 18.49 15.24 -4.85
CA PHE A 40 19.53 16.21 -4.47
C PHE A 40 19.11 17.68 -4.59
N LYS A 41 17.94 17.96 -5.17
CA LYS A 41 17.37 19.31 -5.24
C LYS A 41 16.33 19.57 -4.14
N ASN A 42 15.53 18.57 -3.76
CA ASN A 42 14.35 18.76 -2.92
C ASN A 42 14.29 17.84 -1.69
N GLY A 43 15.16 16.83 -1.65
CA GLY A 43 15.23 15.80 -0.63
C GLY A 43 15.59 16.36 0.75
N ASP A 44 15.33 15.58 1.78
CA ASP A 44 15.72 15.91 3.14
C ASP A 44 17.23 15.69 3.33
N GLU A 45 17.98 16.78 3.51
CA GLU A 45 19.43 16.75 3.76
C GLU A 45 19.76 16.05 5.10
N ASP A 46 18.86 16.06 6.08
CA ASP A 46 19.07 15.44 7.40
C ASP A 46 19.13 13.91 7.32
N LEU A 47 18.61 13.31 6.23
CA LEU A 47 18.77 11.87 5.97
C LEU A 47 20.20 11.51 5.53
N GLY A 48 20.99 12.49 5.07
CA GLY A 48 22.42 12.31 4.76
C GLY A 48 22.73 11.23 3.72
N LEU A 49 21.80 10.97 2.79
CA LEU A 49 21.90 9.88 1.82
C LEU A 49 22.95 10.17 0.74
N THR A 50 23.79 9.18 0.44
CA THR A 50 24.69 9.23 -0.72
C THR A 50 23.94 8.94 -2.01
N SER A 51 24.53 9.29 -3.15
CA SER A 51 24.02 8.98 -4.49
C SER A 51 23.66 7.49 -4.64
N GLU A 52 24.56 6.61 -4.23
CA GLU A 52 24.34 5.16 -4.27
C GLU A 52 23.14 4.72 -3.42
N GLN A 53 22.98 5.28 -2.22
CA GLN A 53 21.85 4.98 -1.33
C GLN A 53 20.52 5.48 -1.91
N VAL A 54 20.50 6.68 -2.51
CA VAL A 54 19.31 7.24 -3.16
C VAL A 54 18.85 6.34 -4.31
N VAL A 55 19.78 5.91 -5.16
CA VAL A 55 19.49 5.00 -6.28
C VAL A 55 19.03 3.63 -5.77
N GLN A 56 19.66 3.08 -4.73
CA GLN A 56 19.22 1.83 -4.12
C GLN A 56 17.80 1.94 -3.57
N ILE A 57 17.51 2.99 -2.80
CA ILE A 57 16.19 3.23 -2.22
C ILE A 57 15.15 3.37 -3.31
N PHE A 58 15.45 4.11 -4.39
CA PHE A 58 14.56 4.25 -5.53
C PHE A 58 14.16 2.90 -6.13
N ARG A 59 15.14 2.05 -6.43
CA ARG A 59 14.90 0.71 -6.99
C ARG A 59 14.00 -0.12 -6.09
N GLU A 60 14.28 -0.13 -4.79
CA GLU A 60 13.52 -0.91 -3.83
C GLU A 60 12.09 -0.36 -3.66
N LEU A 61 11.92 0.96 -3.57
CA LEU A 61 10.61 1.61 -3.45
C LEU A 61 9.75 1.45 -4.71
N LYS A 62 10.35 1.51 -5.91
CA LYS A 62 9.65 1.22 -7.19
C LYS A 62 9.01 -0.17 -7.21
N VAL A 63 9.53 -1.12 -6.43
CA VAL A 63 8.97 -2.47 -6.34
C VAL A 63 8.02 -2.61 -5.16
N GLN A 64 8.33 -1.96 -4.04
CA GLN A 64 7.63 -2.17 -2.76
C GLN A 64 6.41 -1.27 -2.56
N VAL A 65 6.38 -0.10 -3.22
CA VAL A 65 5.30 0.88 -3.07
C VAL A 65 4.23 0.61 -4.12
N TYR A 66 2.98 0.51 -3.69
CA TYR A 66 1.85 0.43 -4.60
C TYR A 66 1.24 1.81 -4.81
N THR A 67 0.84 2.11 -6.04
CA THR A 67 -0.20 3.12 -6.30
C THR A 67 -1.58 2.54 -5.98
N PHE A 68 -2.59 3.40 -5.80
CA PHE A 68 -3.97 2.97 -5.58
C PHE A 68 -4.42 1.91 -6.60
N LYS A 69 -4.21 2.20 -7.90
CA LYS A 69 -4.57 1.29 -8.98
C LYS A 69 -3.84 -0.06 -8.91
N SER A 70 -2.53 -0.06 -8.65
CA SER A 70 -1.76 -1.30 -8.55
C SER A 70 -2.10 -2.10 -7.28
N CYS A 71 -2.45 -1.42 -6.18
CA CYS A 71 -2.90 -2.05 -4.94
C CYS A 71 -4.19 -2.84 -5.18
N LEU A 72 -5.21 -2.18 -5.77
CA LEU A 72 -6.47 -2.85 -6.11
C LEU A 72 -6.30 -3.97 -7.14
N ALA A 73 -5.36 -3.82 -8.08
CA ALA A 73 -5.04 -4.88 -9.03
C ALA A 73 -4.48 -6.14 -8.32
N GLU A 74 -3.61 -5.96 -7.32
CA GLU A 74 -3.10 -7.08 -6.53
C GLU A 74 -4.18 -7.72 -5.66
N TYR A 75 -5.03 -6.94 -4.99
CA TYR A 75 -6.18 -7.49 -4.26
C TYR A 75 -7.08 -8.33 -5.17
N ARG A 76 -7.43 -7.80 -6.35
CA ARG A 76 -8.19 -8.52 -7.35
C ARG A 76 -7.48 -9.79 -7.81
N ARG A 77 -6.17 -9.75 -8.05
CA ARG A 77 -5.37 -10.93 -8.46
C ARG A 77 -5.40 -12.02 -7.39
N ILE A 78 -5.21 -11.64 -6.12
CA ILE A 78 -5.25 -12.56 -4.98
C ILE A 78 -6.65 -13.20 -4.88
N LEU A 79 -7.71 -12.41 -4.92
CA LEU A 79 -9.09 -12.88 -4.73
C LEU A 79 -9.61 -13.67 -5.93
N THR A 80 -9.19 -13.35 -7.15
CA THR A 80 -9.48 -14.18 -8.34
C THR A 80 -8.94 -15.61 -8.18
N GLY A 81 -7.80 -15.77 -7.51
CA GLY A 81 -7.21 -17.08 -7.21
C GLY A 81 -7.85 -17.80 -6.02
N ASN A 82 -8.72 -17.13 -5.26
CA ASN A 82 -9.29 -17.60 -4.01
C ASN A 82 -10.78 -17.23 -3.93
N PRO A 83 -11.65 -17.89 -4.72
CA PRO A 83 -13.09 -17.63 -4.68
C PRO A 83 -13.66 -17.91 -3.28
N ASP A 84 -14.73 -17.19 -2.93
CA ASP A 84 -15.43 -17.30 -1.63
C ASP A 84 -14.60 -16.88 -0.40
N LYS A 85 -13.43 -16.26 -0.63
CA LYS A 85 -12.58 -15.69 0.42
C LYS A 85 -12.61 -14.17 0.38
N ALA A 86 -12.42 -13.56 1.54
CA ALA A 86 -12.04 -12.16 1.66
C ALA A 86 -10.58 -12.05 2.10
N LEU A 87 -9.90 -11.00 1.64
CA LEU A 87 -8.54 -10.63 2.04
C LEU A 87 -8.63 -9.68 3.22
N ARG A 88 -8.06 -10.05 4.36
CA ARG A 88 -7.99 -9.17 5.52
C ARG A 88 -7.02 -8.01 5.26
N LEU A 89 -7.48 -6.79 5.49
CA LEU A 89 -6.69 -5.56 5.36
C LEU A 89 -6.28 -5.05 6.75
N ASP A 90 -7.19 -5.03 7.72
CA ASP A 90 -6.85 -4.75 9.11
C ASP A 90 -7.70 -5.61 10.05
N ASP A 91 -7.87 -5.20 11.31
CA ASP A 91 -8.71 -5.95 12.26
C ASP A 91 -10.22 -5.84 12.00
N TYR A 92 -10.65 -4.86 11.19
CA TYR A 92 -12.04 -4.50 10.95
C TYR A 92 -12.44 -4.47 9.47
N HIS A 93 -11.48 -4.45 8.55
CA HIS A 93 -11.73 -4.28 7.12
C HIS A 93 -11.14 -5.40 6.27
N TYR A 94 -11.89 -5.76 5.24
CA TYR A 94 -11.56 -6.84 4.32
C TYR A 94 -11.84 -6.40 2.87
N ALA A 95 -11.05 -6.87 1.93
CA ALA A 95 -11.34 -6.79 0.50
C ALA A 95 -12.03 -8.07 0.03
N TYR A 96 -13.07 -7.94 -0.79
CA TYR A 96 -13.81 -9.07 -1.34
C TYR A 96 -14.09 -8.87 -2.83
N LEU A 97 -14.02 -9.95 -3.60
CA LEU A 97 -14.33 -9.94 -5.03
C LEU A 97 -15.66 -10.66 -5.24
N THR A 98 -16.67 -9.93 -5.69
CA THR A 98 -18.02 -10.45 -5.93
C THR A 98 -18.05 -11.41 -7.11
N ASP A 99 -19.13 -12.20 -7.22
CA ASP A 99 -19.30 -13.14 -8.34
C ASP A 99 -19.40 -12.41 -9.70
N ASN A 100 -19.80 -11.14 -9.70
CA ASN A 100 -19.85 -10.28 -10.88
C ASN A 100 -18.49 -9.61 -11.20
N GLY A 101 -17.48 -9.82 -10.36
CA GLY A 101 -16.12 -9.30 -10.56
C GLY A 101 -15.90 -7.89 -10.01
N ASP A 102 -16.76 -7.40 -9.13
CA ASP A 102 -16.57 -6.12 -8.45
C ASP A 102 -15.70 -6.31 -7.21
N LEU A 103 -14.72 -5.43 -7.02
CA LEU A 103 -13.85 -5.45 -5.85
C LEU A 103 -14.40 -4.45 -4.83
N ILE A 104 -14.88 -4.94 -3.70
CA ILE A 104 -15.53 -4.16 -2.64
C ILE A 104 -14.81 -4.33 -1.30
N GLY A 105 -15.00 -3.36 -0.42
CA GLY A 105 -14.62 -3.44 0.98
C GLY A 105 -15.76 -3.96 1.85
N LEU A 106 -15.44 -4.76 2.85
CA LEU A 106 -16.37 -5.27 3.86
C LEU A 106 -15.85 -4.90 5.25
N GLY A 107 -16.76 -4.42 6.10
CA GLY A 107 -16.48 -4.14 7.51
C GLY A 107 -16.69 -5.37 8.41
N LEU A 108 -16.47 -5.19 9.71
CA LEU A 108 -16.76 -6.17 10.74
C LEU A 108 -17.96 -5.70 11.59
N SER A 109 -18.95 -6.56 11.76
CA SER A 109 -20.10 -6.34 12.63
C SER A 109 -19.70 -6.39 14.10
N ARG A 110 -20.55 -5.86 14.98
CA ARG A 110 -20.32 -5.83 16.44
C ARG A 110 -20.19 -7.21 17.10
N ASP A 111 -20.75 -8.24 16.47
CA ASP A 111 -20.67 -9.64 16.90
C ASP A 111 -19.44 -10.37 16.36
N GLY A 112 -18.58 -9.69 15.60
CA GLY A 112 -17.33 -10.22 15.08
C GLY A 112 -17.44 -10.91 13.73
N THR A 113 -18.63 -10.93 13.10
CA THR A 113 -18.78 -11.46 11.74
C THR A 113 -18.51 -10.38 10.71
N ILE A 114 -18.19 -10.79 9.48
CA ILE A 114 -18.09 -9.83 8.37
C ILE A 114 -19.48 -9.18 8.16
N ALA A 115 -19.51 -7.85 8.06
CA ALA A 115 -20.71 -7.07 7.89
C ALA A 115 -21.13 -7.08 6.41
N GLU A 116 -22.20 -7.80 6.12
CA GLU A 116 -22.72 -7.94 4.75
C GLU A 116 -23.67 -6.81 4.34
N ALA A 117 -24.18 -6.06 5.31
CA ALA A 117 -25.20 -5.04 5.07
C ALA A 117 -24.62 -3.71 4.53
N GLU A 118 -23.33 -3.47 4.72
CA GLU A 118 -22.69 -2.17 4.46
C GLU A 118 -21.34 -2.36 3.74
N PRO A 119 -21.36 -2.89 2.50
CA PRO A 119 -20.17 -2.88 1.66
C PRO A 119 -19.79 -1.43 1.32
N PHE A 120 -18.50 -1.18 1.13
CA PHE A 120 -17.99 0.13 0.72
C PHE A 120 -17.09 0.02 -0.51
N ASP A 121 -17.06 1.09 -1.31
CA ASP A 121 -16.14 1.20 -2.42
C ASP A 121 -14.75 1.62 -1.92
N PHE A 122 -13.70 1.11 -2.56
CA PHE A 122 -12.35 1.60 -2.31
C PHE A 122 -12.21 3.02 -2.84
N ASP A 123 -11.86 3.95 -1.95
CA ASP A 123 -11.69 5.36 -2.25
C ASP A 123 -10.21 5.69 -2.50
N GLY A 124 -9.93 6.33 -3.64
CA GLY A 124 -8.59 6.80 -3.97
C GLY A 124 -8.10 7.90 -3.04
N ASP A 125 -9.01 8.70 -2.47
CA ASP A 125 -8.68 9.76 -1.52
C ASP A 125 -8.26 9.18 -0.16
N ALA A 126 -8.62 7.93 0.13
CA ALA A 126 -8.19 7.20 1.32
C ALA A 126 -6.86 6.46 1.14
N PHE A 127 -6.29 6.44 -0.07
CA PHE A 127 -5.01 5.80 -0.37
C PHE A 127 -3.98 6.83 -0.84
N ASN A 128 -2.93 7.01 -0.06
CA ASN A 128 -1.85 7.91 -0.42
C ASN A 128 -0.84 7.19 -1.33
N SER A 129 -0.88 7.49 -2.63
CA SER A 129 0.03 6.89 -3.62
C SER A 129 1.48 7.41 -3.53
N CYS A 130 1.74 8.53 -2.84
CA CYS A 130 3.10 9.00 -2.59
C CYS A 130 3.83 8.09 -1.60
N ILE A 131 3.12 7.61 -0.58
CA ILE A 131 3.65 6.73 0.46
C ILE A 131 3.26 5.25 0.30
N GLY A 132 2.32 4.94 -0.59
CA GLY A 132 1.82 3.58 -0.87
C GLY A 132 1.01 2.93 0.25
N GLY A 133 0.29 3.73 1.05
CA GLY A 133 -0.47 3.27 2.22
C GLY A 133 -1.91 3.78 2.24
N TRP A 134 -2.80 3.00 2.85
CA TRP A 134 -4.12 3.49 3.27
C TRP A 134 -3.98 4.49 4.43
N MET A 135 -5.04 5.25 4.72
CA MET A 135 -5.07 6.18 5.85
C MET A 135 -4.67 5.51 7.18
N GLY A 136 -3.55 5.97 7.76
CA GLY A 136 -2.99 5.42 9.01
C GLY A 136 -2.00 4.27 8.82
N GLU A 137 -1.77 3.83 7.58
CA GLU A 137 -0.79 2.82 7.20
C GLU A 137 0.41 3.42 6.46
N ASN A 138 1.53 2.68 6.43
CA ASN A 138 2.64 2.96 5.54
C ASN A 138 2.76 1.85 4.46
N TYR A 139 3.67 2.02 3.49
CA TYR A 139 3.85 1.02 2.41
C TYR A 139 4.11 -0.42 2.87
N LEU A 140 4.74 -0.62 4.03
CA LEU A 140 5.03 -1.97 4.53
C LEU A 140 3.75 -2.69 4.97
N ASP A 141 2.77 -1.96 5.49
CA ASP A 141 1.48 -2.53 5.88
C ASP A 141 0.76 -3.02 4.60
N THR A 142 0.64 -2.16 3.58
CA THR A 142 0.11 -2.54 2.25
C THR A 142 0.85 -3.74 1.67
N LEU A 143 2.19 -3.72 1.70
CA LEU A 143 3.02 -4.80 1.19
C LEU A 143 2.79 -6.10 1.97
N SER A 144 2.61 -6.02 3.29
CA SER A 144 2.30 -7.17 4.15
C SER A 144 0.95 -7.78 3.78
N HIS A 145 -0.08 -6.96 3.57
CA HIS A 145 -1.42 -7.41 3.15
C HIS A 145 -1.37 -8.20 1.83
N ILE A 146 -0.49 -7.81 0.91
CA ILE A 146 -0.36 -8.44 -0.40
C ILE A 146 0.55 -9.68 -0.34
N SER A 147 1.72 -9.57 0.30
CA SER A 147 2.76 -10.61 0.30
C SER A 147 2.50 -11.74 1.31
N ALA A 148 1.85 -11.42 2.43
CA ALA A 148 1.49 -12.36 3.50
C ALA A 148 -0.04 -12.43 3.66
N ALA A 149 -0.76 -12.37 2.53
CA ALA A 149 -2.22 -12.32 2.44
C ALA A 149 -2.90 -13.29 3.42
N VAL A 150 -3.74 -12.73 4.29
CA VAL A 150 -4.58 -13.48 5.22
C VAL A 150 -5.98 -13.58 4.64
N LEU A 151 -6.36 -14.79 4.23
CA LEU A 151 -7.66 -15.07 3.62
C LEU A 151 -8.63 -15.64 4.66
N VAL A 152 -9.84 -15.10 4.69
CA VAL A 152 -10.92 -15.54 5.58
C VAL A 152 -12.11 -16.02 4.78
N ASP A 153 -12.85 -17.00 5.31
CA ASP A 153 -14.09 -17.46 4.72
C ASP A 153 -15.18 -16.40 4.83
N VAL A 154 -15.91 -16.17 3.75
CA VAL A 154 -17.11 -15.34 3.75
C VAL A 154 -18.33 -16.26 3.71
N PRO A 155 -19.23 -16.21 4.71
CA PRO A 155 -20.35 -17.15 4.81
C PRO A 155 -21.46 -16.89 3.76
N CYS A 156 -21.47 -15.73 3.11
CA CYS A 156 -22.40 -15.35 2.06
C CYS A 156 -21.66 -15.01 0.75
N LYS A 157 -22.41 -14.95 -0.36
CA LYS A 157 -21.93 -14.47 -1.66
C LYS A 157 -22.63 -13.16 -2.01
N PHE A 158 -21.87 -12.21 -2.54
CA PHE A 158 -22.34 -10.90 -3.00
C PHE A 158 -22.36 -10.83 -4.53
#